data_AF-A0A923RH22-F1
#
_entry.id   AF-A0A923RH22-F1
#
_cell.length_a   1.000
_cell.length_b   1.000
_cell.length_c   1.000
_cell.angle_alpha   90.00
_cell.angle_beta   90.00
_cell.angle_gamma   90.00
#
_symmetry.space_group_name_H-M   'P 1'
#
loop_
_entity.id
_entity.type
_entity.pdbx_description
1 polymer ?
#
loop_
_entity_poly.entity_id
_entity_poly.type
_entity_poly.pdbx_seq_one_letter_code
_entity_poly.pdbx_strand_id
1 'polypeptide(L)'
;MPNRKKIKTTREQIVAYWADHVSEAGLSIDFSEAQERCWRCGCQRSLERCHIVPDSLGGADTASNLVLLCKRCHLDNPNTADPEIMWDWLHAYAVPFYDTFWTIQGMEEYKKIYSVSFSDELKARGVTEQDQKELEGILQQQLARTSYHFGDPHLNIATLAGLYRMTLKEFDRMHGYVTRREIKACVDIRDYL
;
A
#
# COMPACT_ATOMS: atom_id res chain seq x y z
N MET A 1 2.73 -24.48 -18.84
CA MET A 1 2.63 -24.24 -17.39
C MET A 1 2.47 -25.60 -16.72
N PRO A 2 3.29 -25.99 -15.74
CA PRO A 2 3.02 -27.22 -15.00
C PRO A 2 1.65 -27.09 -14.32
N ASN A 3 0.93 -28.19 -14.25
CA ASN A 3 -0.43 -28.26 -13.73
C ASN A 3 -0.41 -27.98 -12.22
N ARG A 4 -0.44 -26.70 -11.83
CA ARG A 4 -0.38 -26.27 -10.41
C ARG A 4 -1.59 -26.85 -9.70
N LYS A 5 -1.36 -27.67 -8.67
CA LYS A 5 -2.44 -28.29 -7.90
C LYS A 5 -3.30 -27.18 -7.28
N LYS A 6 -4.62 -27.36 -7.33
CA LYS A 6 -5.56 -26.42 -6.73
C LYS A 6 -5.36 -26.41 -5.21
N ILE A 7 -5.15 -25.22 -4.64
CA ILE A 7 -5.02 -25.00 -3.19
C ILE A 7 -6.28 -25.52 -2.48
N LYS A 8 -6.09 -26.41 -1.53
CA LYS A 8 -7.14 -27.07 -0.74
C LYS A 8 -7.38 -26.38 0.59
N THR A 9 -6.34 -25.84 1.23
CA THR A 9 -6.49 -25.13 2.51
C THR A 9 -7.44 -23.94 2.35
N THR A 10 -8.40 -23.81 3.25
CA THR A 10 -9.42 -22.75 3.21
C THR A 10 -8.92 -21.47 3.87
N ARG A 11 -9.62 -20.34 3.65
CA ARG A 11 -9.24 -19.06 4.28
C ARG A 11 -9.43 -19.12 5.79
N GLU A 12 -10.51 -19.77 6.23
CA GLU A 12 -10.86 -19.98 7.63
C GLU A 12 -9.76 -20.78 8.34
N GLN A 13 -9.24 -21.84 7.72
CA GLN A 13 -8.13 -22.63 8.27
C GLN A 13 -6.85 -21.81 8.42
N ILE A 14 -6.57 -20.92 7.47
CA ILE A 14 -5.39 -20.03 7.51
C ILE A 14 -5.53 -19.04 8.67
N VAL A 15 -6.66 -18.35 8.77
CA VAL A 15 -6.90 -17.37 9.86
C VAL A 15 -6.86 -18.06 11.21
N ALA A 16 -7.56 -19.19 11.38
CA ALA A 16 -7.59 -19.93 12.64
C ALA A 16 -6.20 -20.37 13.08
N TYR A 17 -5.37 -20.87 12.14
CA TYR A 17 -3.99 -21.21 12.46
C TYR A 17 -3.20 -19.99 12.96
N TRP A 18 -3.18 -18.89 12.22
CA TRP A 18 -2.33 -17.76 12.58
C TRP A 18 -2.81 -17.01 13.82
N ALA A 19 -4.12 -16.95 14.07
CA ALA A 19 -4.68 -16.37 15.28
C ALA A 19 -4.16 -17.05 16.57
N ASP A 20 -3.82 -18.34 16.50
CA ASP A 20 -3.26 -19.10 17.63
C ASP A 20 -1.73 -19.03 17.72
N HIS A 21 -1.03 -18.55 16.68
CA HIS A 21 0.43 -18.68 16.56
C HIS A 21 1.19 -17.35 16.52
N VAL A 22 0.55 -16.27 16.10
CA VAL A 22 1.19 -14.94 16.06
C VAL A 22 0.25 -13.89 16.62
N SER A 23 0.83 -12.80 17.14
CA SER A 23 0.03 -11.64 17.52
C SER A 23 -0.36 -10.86 16.27
N GLU A 24 -1.58 -10.35 16.21
CA GLU A 24 -1.99 -9.37 15.19
C GLU A 24 -1.34 -7.99 15.41
N ALA A 25 -0.72 -7.76 16.59
CA ALA A 25 -0.01 -6.53 16.87
C ALA A 25 1.11 -6.30 15.85
N GLY A 26 1.00 -5.21 15.09
CA GLY A 26 1.94 -4.90 14.01
C GLY A 26 1.55 -5.46 12.65
N LEU A 27 0.31 -5.94 12.47
CA LEU A 27 -0.27 -6.21 11.15
C LEU A 27 -1.25 -5.10 10.74
N SER A 28 -1.58 -5.03 9.45
CA SER A 28 -2.61 -4.13 8.90
C SER A 28 -4.05 -4.67 9.06
N ILE A 29 -4.24 -5.75 9.83
CA ILE A 29 -5.51 -6.46 10.02
C ILE A 29 -5.67 -6.90 11.46
N ASP A 30 -6.92 -6.99 11.90
CA ASP A 30 -7.33 -7.81 13.04
C ASP A 30 -7.74 -9.20 12.53
N PHE A 31 -7.46 -10.26 13.30
CA PHE A 31 -7.82 -11.63 12.93
C PHE A 31 -9.34 -11.83 12.80
N SER A 32 -10.14 -11.01 13.47
CA SER A 32 -11.60 -10.97 13.32
C SER A 32 -12.05 -10.58 11.90
N GLU A 33 -11.26 -9.78 11.17
CA GLU A 33 -11.54 -9.31 9.81
C GLU A 33 -10.57 -9.88 8.75
N ALA A 34 -9.64 -10.76 9.15
CA ALA A 34 -8.56 -11.28 8.32
C ALA A 34 -9.02 -12.10 7.09
N GLN A 35 -10.27 -12.55 7.03
CA GLN A 35 -10.83 -13.23 5.86
C GLN A 35 -11.33 -12.27 4.77
N GLU A 36 -11.50 -11.00 5.11
CA GLU A 36 -12.08 -9.98 4.24
C GLU A 36 -11.06 -8.89 3.87
N ARG A 37 -10.05 -8.69 4.73
CA ARG A 37 -9.01 -7.67 4.54
C ARG A 37 -7.68 -8.29 4.13
N CYS A 38 -6.99 -7.60 3.23
CA CYS A 38 -5.65 -7.98 2.79
C CYS A 38 -4.65 -7.80 3.93
N TRP A 39 -3.85 -8.83 4.24
CA TRP A 39 -2.94 -8.80 5.39
C TRP A 39 -1.81 -7.77 5.27
N ARG A 40 -1.47 -7.39 4.03
CA ARG A 40 -0.49 -6.31 3.78
C ARG A 40 -1.14 -4.92 3.86
N CYS A 41 -2.17 -4.67 3.05
CA CYS A 41 -2.68 -3.31 2.86
C CYS A 41 -3.91 -2.94 3.71
N GLY A 42 -4.48 -3.88 4.47
CA GLY A 42 -5.65 -3.65 5.33
C GLY A 42 -6.95 -3.36 4.59
N CYS A 43 -6.94 -3.27 3.26
CA CYS A 43 -8.14 -2.99 2.47
C CYS A 43 -9.06 -4.20 2.37
N GLN A 44 -10.37 -3.97 2.52
CA GLN A 44 -11.39 -5.00 2.28
C GLN A 44 -11.46 -5.33 0.78
N ARG A 45 -11.12 -6.56 0.39
CA ARG A 45 -10.95 -6.97 -1.02
C ARG A 45 -11.19 -8.46 -1.20
N SER A 46 -11.34 -8.90 -2.45
CA SER A 46 -11.22 -10.33 -2.79
C SER A 46 -9.79 -10.83 -2.53
N LEU A 47 -9.66 -11.80 -1.62
CA LEU A 47 -8.38 -12.34 -1.18
C LEU A 47 -7.96 -13.61 -1.93
N GLU A 48 -6.66 -13.77 -2.12
CA GLU A 48 -6.02 -14.94 -2.68
C GLU A 48 -5.18 -15.62 -1.58
N ARG A 49 -5.06 -16.95 -1.67
CA ARG A 49 -4.23 -17.74 -0.76
C ARG A 49 -2.80 -17.71 -1.30
N CYS A 50 -1.99 -16.86 -0.70
CA CYS A 50 -0.60 -16.63 -1.08
C CYS A 50 0.31 -17.57 -0.29
N HIS A 51 1.27 -18.19 -0.97
CA HIS A 51 2.26 -19.03 -0.30
C HIS A 51 3.35 -18.17 0.33
N ILE A 52 3.70 -18.46 1.58
CA ILE A 52 4.86 -17.88 2.28
C ILE A 52 6.14 -18.36 1.58
N VAL A 53 6.36 -19.68 1.57
CA VAL A 53 7.36 -20.33 0.71
C VAL A 53 6.64 -20.80 -0.56
N PRO A 54 7.06 -20.39 -1.77
CA PRO A 54 6.35 -20.73 -2.99
C PRO A 54 6.46 -22.23 -3.32
N ASP A 55 5.42 -22.76 -3.99
CA ASP A 55 5.35 -24.17 -4.45
C ASP A 55 6.56 -24.58 -5.31
N SER A 56 7.09 -23.65 -6.13
CA SER A 56 8.30 -23.88 -6.94
C SER A 56 9.57 -24.10 -6.12
N LEU A 57 9.57 -23.70 -4.84
CA LEU A 57 10.64 -23.93 -3.88
C LEU A 57 10.27 -25.01 -2.85
N GLY A 58 9.20 -25.78 -3.11
CA GLY A 58 8.77 -26.88 -2.24
C GLY A 58 7.84 -26.48 -1.11
N GLY A 59 7.31 -25.26 -1.10
CA GLY A 59 6.37 -24.83 -0.07
C GLY A 59 5.04 -25.58 -0.13
N ALA A 60 4.57 -26.06 1.03
CA ALA A 60 3.39 -26.90 1.12
C ALA A 60 2.07 -26.10 1.09
N ASP A 61 0.99 -26.72 0.59
CA ASP A 61 -0.40 -26.25 0.72
C ASP A 61 -0.91 -26.57 2.13
N THR A 62 -0.52 -25.75 3.11
CA THR A 62 -0.86 -25.88 4.53
C THR A 62 -1.11 -24.50 5.14
N ALA A 63 -1.91 -24.43 6.20
CA ALA A 63 -2.24 -23.15 6.84
C ALA A 63 -0.99 -22.38 7.32
N SER A 64 0.02 -23.11 7.83
CA SER A 64 1.30 -22.55 8.29
C SER A 64 2.21 -22.02 7.19
N ASN A 65 1.87 -22.22 5.91
CA ASN A 65 2.63 -21.72 4.76
C ASN A 65 1.78 -20.81 3.85
N LEU A 66 0.63 -20.34 4.34
CA LEU A 66 -0.28 -19.52 3.55
C LEU A 66 -0.67 -18.25 4.32
N VAL A 67 -0.83 -17.15 3.59
CA VAL A 67 -1.40 -15.87 4.06
C VAL A 67 -2.47 -15.38 3.07
N LEU A 68 -3.28 -14.40 3.47
CA LEU A 68 -4.35 -13.86 2.64
C LEU A 68 -4.04 -12.45 2.12
N LEU A 69 -3.88 -12.33 0.80
CA LEU A 69 -3.53 -11.07 0.14
C LEU A 69 -4.54 -10.74 -0.95
N CYS A 70 -4.80 -9.45 -1.19
CA CYS A 70 -5.49 -9.05 -2.42
C CYS A 70 -4.56 -9.28 -3.62
N LYS A 71 -5.14 -9.43 -4.82
CA LYS A 71 -4.38 -9.69 -6.06
C LYS A 71 -3.20 -8.74 -6.27
N ARG A 72 -3.35 -7.44 -5.97
CA ARG A 72 -2.27 -6.45 -6.11
C ARG A 72 -1.11 -6.74 -5.14
N CYS A 73 -1.40 -7.03 -3.88
CA CYS A 73 -0.36 -7.34 -2.89
C CYS A 73 0.24 -8.74 -3.12
N HIS A 74 -0.53 -9.68 -3.66
CA HIS A 74 -0.04 -11.01 -4.03
C HIS A 74 0.96 -10.95 -5.18
N LEU A 75 0.82 -10.01 -6.13
CA LEU A 75 1.84 -9.81 -7.17
C LEU A 75 3.17 -9.27 -6.62
N ASP A 76 3.11 -8.49 -5.54
CA ASP A 76 4.27 -7.85 -4.92
C ASP A 76 4.97 -8.72 -3.86
N ASN A 77 4.42 -9.87 -3.49
CA ASN A 77 4.91 -10.62 -2.33
C ASN A 77 6.34 -11.14 -2.54
N PRO A 78 7.14 -11.31 -1.46
CA PRO A 78 8.44 -11.95 -1.54
C PRO A 78 8.33 -13.41 -1.98
N ASN A 79 9.11 -13.82 -2.97
CA ASN A 79 9.16 -15.21 -3.47
C ASN A 79 10.48 -15.89 -3.06
N THR A 80 10.68 -16.06 -1.75
CA THR A 80 11.90 -16.60 -1.14
C THR A 80 11.67 -17.96 -0.48
N ALA A 81 12.75 -18.72 -0.27
CA ALA A 81 12.67 -20.00 0.45
C ALA A 81 12.56 -19.82 1.97
N ASP A 82 13.01 -18.67 2.48
CA ASP A 82 12.95 -18.33 3.89
C ASP A 82 11.56 -17.75 4.23
N PRO A 83 10.77 -18.40 5.11
CA PRO A 83 9.45 -17.93 5.48
C PRO A 83 9.44 -16.65 6.32
N GLU A 84 10.54 -16.32 7.01
CA GLU A 84 10.65 -15.12 7.86
C GLU A 84 10.43 -13.84 7.04
N ILE A 85 10.95 -13.82 5.81
CA ILE A 85 10.90 -12.66 4.92
C ILE A 85 9.47 -12.22 4.57
N MET A 86 8.50 -13.15 4.48
CA MET A 86 7.10 -12.78 4.27
C MET A 86 6.57 -12.00 5.48
N TRP A 87 6.87 -12.47 6.68
CA TRP A 87 6.42 -11.84 7.91
C TRP A 87 7.09 -10.49 8.14
N ASP A 88 8.40 -10.38 7.90
CA ASP A 88 9.11 -9.10 7.93
C ASP A 88 8.46 -8.10 6.98
N TRP A 89 8.13 -8.54 5.77
CA TRP A 89 7.46 -7.71 4.79
C TRP A 89 6.05 -7.30 5.23
N LEU A 90 5.26 -8.18 5.84
CA LEU A 90 3.94 -7.81 6.37
C LEU A 90 4.05 -6.78 7.49
N HIS A 91 4.95 -6.98 8.46
CA HIS A 91 5.15 -6.06 9.57
C HIS A 91 5.71 -4.70 9.13
N ALA A 92 6.67 -4.68 8.20
CA ALA A 92 7.28 -3.44 7.70
C ALA A 92 6.28 -2.54 6.97
N TYR A 93 5.20 -3.13 6.42
CA TYR A 93 4.15 -2.43 5.68
C TYR A 93 2.88 -2.21 6.49
N ALA A 94 2.90 -2.51 7.80
CA ALA A 94 1.75 -2.32 8.67
C ALA A 94 1.29 -0.86 8.73
N VAL A 95 -0.02 -0.65 8.70
CA VAL A 95 -0.62 0.69 8.86
C VAL A 95 -1.56 0.73 10.05
N PRO A 96 -1.62 1.87 10.78
CA PRO A 96 -2.39 1.97 12.02
C PRO A 96 -3.91 2.00 11.80
N PHE A 97 -4.35 2.30 10.58
CA PHE A 97 -5.77 2.41 10.25
C PHE A 97 -6.07 1.72 8.93
N TYR A 98 -7.20 1.04 8.87
CA TYR A 98 -7.69 0.41 7.65
C TYR A 98 -7.84 1.40 6.50
N ASP A 99 -7.64 0.87 5.30
CA ASP A 99 -7.83 1.60 4.03
C ASP A 99 -6.91 2.83 3.85
N THR A 100 -5.94 3.06 4.75
CA THR A 100 -4.96 4.16 4.64
C THR A 100 -3.67 3.78 3.91
N PHE A 101 -3.42 2.48 3.69
CA PHE A 101 -2.17 1.98 3.12
C PHE A 101 -1.76 2.69 1.83
N TRP A 102 -2.63 2.71 0.83
CA TRP A 102 -2.29 3.28 -0.48
C TRP A 102 -2.12 4.80 -0.42
N THR A 103 -2.88 5.48 0.45
CA THR A 103 -2.71 6.92 0.73
C THR A 103 -1.31 7.20 1.27
N ILE A 104 -0.87 6.44 2.28
CA ILE A 104 0.46 6.56 2.88
C ILE A 104 1.54 6.27 1.83
N GLN A 105 1.40 5.19 1.05
CA GLN A 105 2.36 4.86 -0.01
C GLN A 105 2.44 5.96 -1.08
N GLY A 106 1.32 6.59 -1.43
CA GLY A 106 1.31 7.75 -2.32
C GLY A 106 2.01 8.98 -1.74
N MET A 107 1.91 9.21 -0.43
CA MET A 107 2.60 10.30 0.26
C MET A 107 4.11 10.05 0.36
N GLU A 108 4.52 8.81 0.59
CA GLU A 108 5.94 8.42 0.53
C GLU A 108 6.50 8.57 -0.88
N GLU A 109 5.73 8.19 -1.90
CA GLU A 109 6.11 8.41 -3.30
C GLU A 109 6.17 9.91 -3.63
N TYR A 110 5.25 10.72 -3.11
CA TYR A 110 5.31 12.18 -3.23
C TYR A 110 6.62 12.71 -2.63
N LYS A 111 6.98 12.28 -1.42
CA LYS A 111 8.22 12.70 -0.76
C LYS A 111 9.44 12.34 -1.59
N LYS A 112 9.48 11.15 -2.20
CA LYS A 112 10.57 10.73 -3.09
C LYS A 112 10.68 11.62 -4.33
N ILE A 113 9.55 11.92 -4.98
CA ILE A 113 9.53 12.71 -6.23
C ILE A 113 9.88 14.18 -5.99
N TYR A 114 9.35 14.78 -4.92
CA TYR A 114 9.44 16.23 -4.68
C TYR A 114 10.42 16.63 -3.58
N SER A 115 11.10 15.66 -2.93
CA SER A 115 12.05 15.89 -1.84
C SER A 115 11.48 16.66 -0.64
N VAL A 116 10.15 16.70 -0.50
CA VAL A 116 9.41 17.33 0.59
C VAL A 116 8.17 16.50 0.88
N SER A 117 7.84 16.30 2.15
CA SER A 117 6.64 15.52 2.50
C SER A 117 5.37 16.30 2.16
N PHE A 118 4.29 15.58 1.84
CA PHE A 118 2.99 16.22 1.63
C PHE A 118 2.53 17.00 2.87
N SER A 119 2.81 16.50 4.07
CA SER A 119 2.52 17.20 5.32
C SER A 119 3.28 18.53 5.44
N ASP A 120 4.56 18.56 5.07
CA ASP A 120 5.36 19.79 5.16
C ASP A 120 4.95 20.81 4.10
N GLU A 121 4.47 20.37 2.94
CA GLU A 121 3.85 21.25 1.94
C GLU A 121 2.58 21.92 2.49
N LEU A 122 1.72 21.17 3.20
CA LEU A 122 0.54 21.73 3.85
C LEU A 122 0.92 22.74 4.96
N LYS A 123 1.89 22.39 5.81
CA LYS A 123 2.39 23.29 6.86
C LYS A 123 2.97 24.58 6.30
N ALA A 124 3.76 24.50 5.21
CA ALA A 124 4.37 25.66 4.56
C ALA A 124 3.32 26.63 3.98
N ARG A 125 2.11 26.13 3.70
CA ARG A 125 0.95 26.92 3.25
C ARG A 125 0.06 27.42 4.37
N GLY A 126 0.40 27.10 5.63
CA GLY A 126 -0.42 27.42 6.78
C GLY A 126 -1.77 26.69 6.80
N VAL A 127 -1.88 25.55 6.11
CA VAL A 127 -3.10 24.73 6.10
C VAL A 127 -3.36 24.21 7.51
N THR A 128 -4.59 24.40 7.97
CA THR A 128 -5.10 23.95 9.27
C THR A 128 -6.27 22.99 9.11
N GLU A 129 -6.82 22.50 10.23
CA GLU A 129 -8.04 21.69 10.24
C GLU A 129 -9.25 22.42 9.62
N GLN A 130 -9.28 23.74 9.65
CA GLN A 130 -10.37 24.54 9.05
C GLN A 130 -10.40 24.42 7.53
N ASP A 131 -9.24 24.17 6.91
CA ASP A 131 -9.07 24.07 5.46
C ASP A 131 -9.30 22.64 4.95
N GLN A 132 -9.49 21.66 5.84
CA GLN A 132 -9.58 20.24 5.48
C GLN A 132 -10.69 19.95 4.48
N LYS A 133 -11.87 20.56 4.65
CA LYS A 133 -13.00 20.40 3.73
C LYS A 133 -12.72 20.96 2.33
N GLU A 134 -12.01 22.10 2.27
CA GLU A 134 -11.62 22.70 1.00
C GLU A 134 -10.61 21.79 0.27
N LEU A 135 -9.57 21.36 0.98
CA LEU A 135 -8.56 20.45 0.42
C LEU A 135 -9.15 19.13 -0.03
N GLU A 136 -10.08 18.56 0.73
CA GLU A 136 -10.81 17.37 0.32
C GLU A 136 -11.63 17.63 -0.95
N GLY A 137 -12.34 18.76 -1.02
CA GLY A 137 -13.06 19.18 -2.22
C GLY A 137 -12.17 19.31 -3.46
N ILE A 138 -11.01 19.95 -3.31
CA ILE A 138 -10.01 20.07 -4.39
C ILE A 138 -9.48 18.68 -4.77
N LEU A 139 -9.16 17.83 -3.80
CA LEU A 139 -8.67 16.47 -4.03
C LEU A 139 -9.67 15.66 -4.84
N GLN A 140 -10.98 15.72 -4.53
CA GLN A 140 -12.02 15.03 -5.28
C GLN A 140 -12.13 15.55 -6.72
N GLN A 141 -12.01 16.86 -6.92
CA GLN A 141 -11.98 17.45 -8.27
C GLN A 141 -10.76 16.98 -9.08
N GLN A 142 -9.59 16.90 -8.45
CA GLN A 142 -8.39 16.40 -9.12
C GLN A 142 -8.43 14.89 -9.34
N LEU A 143 -9.09 14.13 -8.45
CA LEU A 143 -9.28 12.69 -8.58
C LEU A 143 -10.07 12.36 -9.86
N ALA A 144 -11.10 13.15 -10.18
CA ALA A 144 -11.86 13.03 -11.43
C ALA A 144 -11.02 13.27 -12.71
N ARG A 145 -9.79 13.79 -12.55
CA ARG A 145 -8.82 14.03 -13.63
C ARG A 145 -7.68 13.02 -13.64
N THR A 146 -7.78 11.97 -12.83
CA THR A 146 -6.86 10.83 -12.84
C THR A 146 -7.48 9.65 -13.59
N SER A 147 -6.64 8.69 -13.98
CA SER A 147 -7.09 7.47 -14.65
C SER A 147 -6.28 6.27 -14.17
N TYR A 148 -6.82 5.09 -14.45
CA TYR A 148 -6.20 3.80 -14.17
C TYR A 148 -5.30 3.37 -15.33
N HIS A 149 -4.26 2.59 -15.02
CA HIS A 149 -3.49 1.91 -16.07
C HIS A 149 -4.30 0.76 -16.67
N PHE A 150 -4.08 0.48 -17.94
CA PHE A 150 -4.74 -0.65 -18.60
C PHE A 150 -4.39 -1.96 -17.89
N GLY A 151 -5.42 -2.68 -17.43
CA GLY A 151 -5.26 -3.96 -16.73
C GLY A 151 -5.05 -3.85 -15.21
N ASP A 152 -4.92 -2.65 -14.65
CA ASP A 152 -4.87 -2.42 -13.21
C ASP A 152 -6.01 -1.48 -12.78
N PRO A 153 -7.05 -1.98 -12.09
CA PRO A 153 -8.20 -1.17 -11.68
C PRO A 153 -7.91 -0.25 -10.48
N HIS A 154 -6.65 -0.04 -10.11
CA HIS A 154 -6.26 0.79 -8.97
C HIS A 154 -5.38 1.96 -9.41
N LEU A 155 -5.44 3.07 -8.67
CA LEU A 155 -4.42 4.10 -8.79
C LEU A 155 -3.10 3.53 -8.26
N ASN A 156 -2.07 3.58 -9.09
CA ASN A 156 -0.72 3.26 -8.63
C ASN A 156 -0.18 4.42 -7.76
N ILE A 157 0.92 4.15 -7.06
CA ILE A 157 1.48 5.11 -6.09
C ILE A 157 1.98 6.41 -6.76
N ALA A 158 2.47 6.33 -8.00
CA ALA A 158 2.90 7.50 -8.77
C ALA A 158 1.71 8.39 -9.15
N THR A 159 0.58 7.79 -9.52
CA THR A 159 -0.66 8.52 -9.79
C THR A 159 -1.21 9.16 -8.52
N LEU A 160 -1.13 8.50 -7.35
CA LEU A 160 -1.50 9.10 -6.06
C LEU A 160 -0.60 10.29 -5.70
N ALA A 161 0.72 10.17 -5.87
CA ALA A 161 1.64 11.29 -5.69
C ALA A 161 1.33 12.44 -6.66
N GLY A 162 0.99 12.12 -7.92
CA GLY A 162 0.55 13.09 -8.92
C GLY A 162 -0.75 13.80 -8.50
N LEU A 163 -1.72 13.06 -7.97
CA LEU A 163 -2.97 13.59 -7.45
C LEU A 163 -2.70 14.61 -6.33
N TYR A 164 -1.87 14.27 -5.34
CA TYR A 164 -1.48 15.20 -4.27
C TYR A 164 -0.81 16.46 -4.81
N ARG A 165 0.04 16.33 -5.83
CA ARG A 165 0.67 17.48 -6.48
C ARG A 165 -0.33 18.35 -7.20
N MET A 166 -1.30 17.76 -7.90
CA MET A 166 -2.37 18.49 -8.57
C MET A 166 -3.24 19.24 -7.56
N THR A 167 -3.54 18.62 -6.42
CA THR A 167 -4.28 19.26 -5.32
C THR A 167 -3.54 20.49 -4.79
N LEU A 168 -2.25 20.38 -4.49
CA LEU A 168 -1.46 21.53 -4.01
C LEU A 168 -1.35 22.65 -5.04
N LYS A 169 -1.23 22.31 -6.33
CA LYS A 169 -1.23 23.32 -7.41
C LYS A 169 -2.54 24.09 -7.49
N GLU A 170 -3.66 23.39 -7.33
CA GLU A 170 -4.97 24.01 -7.38
C GLU A 170 -5.23 24.86 -6.13
N PHE A 171 -4.86 24.34 -4.95
CA PHE A 171 -4.89 25.12 -3.71
C PHE A 171 -4.03 26.39 -3.85
N ASP A 172 -2.81 26.28 -4.35
CA ASP A 172 -1.93 27.43 -4.57
C ASP A 172 -2.54 28.45 -5.53
N ARG A 173 -3.15 27.98 -6.62
CA ARG A 173 -3.86 28.84 -7.59
C ARG A 173 -5.02 29.60 -6.95
N MET A 174 -5.76 28.97 -6.04
CA MET A 174 -6.91 29.57 -5.35
C MET A 174 -6.49 30.58 -4.28
N HIS A 175 -5.35 30.35 -3.61
CA HIS A 175 -4.87 31.15 -2.48
C HIS A 175 -3.71 32.12 -2.82
N GLY A 176 -3.32 32.21 -4.10
CA GLY A 176 -2.27 33.13 -4.56
C GLY A 176 -0.84 32.68 -4.20
N TYR A 177 -0.65 31.41 -3.88
CA TYR A 177 0.68 30.80 -3.69
C TYR A 177 1.26 30.30 -5.01
N VAL A 178 2.53 29.88 -4.98
CA VAL A 178 3.22 29.31 -6.13
C VAL A 178 3.85 27.98 -5.74
N THR A 179 3.43 26.90 -6.39
CA THR A 179 4.04 25.58 -6.19
C THR A 179 5.41 25.51 -6.85
N ARG A 180 6.49 25.55 -6.05
CA ARG A 180 7.87 25.48 -6.56
C ARG A 180 8.16 24.14 -7.23
N ARG A 181 8.80 24.16 -8.40
CA ARG A 181 9.18 22.94 -9.14
C ARG A 181 10.69 22.68 -8.98
N GLU A 182 11.06 22.07 -7.86
CA GLU A 182 12.43 21.64 -7.58
C GLU A 182 12.46 20.10 -7.59
N ILE A 183 12.79 19.50 -8.74
CA ILE A 183 12.86 18.04 -8.89
C ILE A 183 14.33 17.63 -8.89
N LYS A 184 14.68 16.72 -7.98
CA LYS A 184 16.01 16.09 -7.90
C LYS A 184 15.87 14.60 -8.22
N ALA A 185 16.96 14.00 -8.68
CA ALA A 185 17.01 12.54 -8.79
C ALA A 185 16.81 11.94 -7.38
N CYS A 186 15.91 10.96 -7.26
CA CYS A 186 15.62 10.30 -5.99
C CYS A 186 16.69 9.27 -5.60
N VAL A 187 17.60 8.92 -6.51
CA VAL A 187 18.69 7.97 -6.32
C VAL A 187 20.00 8.69 -6.59
N ASP A 188 20.88 8.70 -5.59
CA ASP A 188 22.29 9.03 -5.76
C ASP A 188 23.09 7.72 -5.74
N ILE A 189 23.84 7.44 -6.80
CA ILE A 189 24.63 6.20 -6.90
C ILE A 189 25.64 6.08 -5.74
N ARG A 190 26.06 7.20 -5.15
CA ARG A 190 26.97 7.23 -4.01
C ARG A 190 26.36 6.66 -2.73
N ASP A 191 25.04 6.54 -2.64
CA ASP A 191 24.37 5.91 -1.50
C ASP A 191 24.48 4.37 -1.53
N TYR A 192 25.00 3.79 -2.62
CA TYR A 192 25.05 2.34 -2.86
C TYR A 192 26.47 1.79 -3.14
N LEU A 193 27.50 2.63 -3.05
CA LEU A 193 28.92 2.29 -3.25
C LEU A 193 29.68 2.35 -1.93
#